data_AF-A0A2R5FD07-F1
#
_entry.id   AF-A0A2R5FD07-F1
#
_cell.length_a   1.000
_cell.length_b   1.000
_cell.length_c   1.000
_cell.angle_alpha   90.00
_cell.angle_beta   90.00
_cell.angle_gamma   90.00
#
_symmetry.space_group_name_H-M   'P 1'
#
loop_
_entity.id
_entity.type
_entity.pdbx_description
1 polymer ?
#
loop_
_entity_poly.entity_id
_entity_poly.type
_entity_poly.pdbx_seq_one_letter_code
_entity_poly.pdbx_strand_id
1 'polypeptide(L)'
;DFDGVQMHNVTMTQPLQTTKQYMAPELLRDEVADKVESAVDMFSVGVVLAKLFENTEISEAIKSLISSLRSEDPAKRPTALEALHHEAFQVEPVKEASCAICLDIYPADEG
;
A
#
# COMPACT_ATOMS: atom_id res chain seq x y z
N ASP A 1 17.47 3.60 4.05
CA ASP A 1 16.93 3.61 2.69
C ASP A 1 15.56 2.99 2.78
N PHE A 2 14.49 3.79 2.67
CA PHE A 2 13.12 3.34 2.93
C PHE A 2 12.68 2.29 1.89
N ASP A 3 13.22 2.39 0.68
CA ASP A 3 13.01 1.44 -0.41
C ASP A 3 14.14 0.40 -0.52
N GLY A 4 15.12 0.46 0.38
CA GLY A 4 16.35 -0.35 0.35
C GLY A 4 16.16 -1.78 0.86
N VAL A 5 15.07 -2.46 0.45
CA VAL A 5 14.95 -3.90 0.62
C VAL A 5 16.01 -4.54 -0.27
N GLN A 6 16.97 -5.26 0.32
CA GLN A 6 17.97 -5.99 -0.46
C GLN A 6 17.25 -6.94 -1.43
N MET A 7 17.38 -6.65 -2.73
CA MET A 7 16.94 -7.51 -3.83
C MET A 7 17.77 -8.79 -3.78
N HIS A 8 17.37 -9.72 -2.91
CA HIS A 8 17.89 -11.06 -2.95
C HIS A 8 17.26 -11.72 -4.18
N ASN A 9 18.11 -12.20 -5.09
CA ASN A 9 17.68 -12.98 -6.25
C ASN A 9 17.24 -14.37 -5.74
N VAL A 10 16.13 -14.41 -5.02
CA VAL A 10 15.57 -15.63 -4.43
C VAL A 10 14.63 -16.22 -5.47
N THR A 11 15.08 -17.28 -6.14
CA THR A 11 14.18 -18.15 -6.88
C THR A 11 13.14 -18.68 -5.89
N MET A 12 11.85 -18.45 -6.14
CA MET A 12 10.79 -18.99 -5.28
C MET A 12 10.83 -20.52 -5.28
N THR A 13 11.34 -21.12 -4.20
CA THR A 13 11.44 -22.58 -4.05
C THR A 13 10.19 -23.21 -3.44
N GLN A 14 9.21 -22.42 -3.02
CA GLN A 14 7.97 -22.87 -2.38
C GLN A 14 6.74 -22.31 -3.10
N PRO A 15 5.61 -23.04 -3.12
CA PRO A 15 4.36 -22.54 -3.67
C PRO A 15 3.94 -21.27 -2.93
N LEU A 16 3.64 -20.20 -3.68
CA LEU A 16 3.23 -18.91 -3.13
C LEU A 16 1.96 -19.09 -2.26
N GLN A 17 2.13 -18.99 -0.94
CA GLN A 17 1.01 -18.97 0.02
C GLN A 17 0.51 -17.54 0.14
N THR A 18 -0.58 -17.22 -0.55
CA THR A 18 -1.08 -15.84 -0.64
C THR A 18 -2.60 -15.79 -0.53
N THR A 19 -3.10 -14.64 -0.05
CA THR A 19 -4.53 -14.34 -0.11
C THR A 19 -4.80 -13.68 -1.45
N LYS A 20 -5.30 -14.46 -2.43
CA LYS A 20 -5.45 -14.06 -3.85
C LYS A 20 -6.03 -12.67 -4.09
N GLN A 21 -6.89 -12.18 -3.21
CA GLN A 21 -7.55 -10.87 -3.33
C GLN A 21 -6.61 -9.65 -3.22
N TYR A 22 -5.41 -9.79 -2.64
CA TYR A 22 -4.43 -8.70 -2.52
C TYR A 22 -3.28 -8.86 -3.52
N MET A 23 -3.28 -9.94 -4.30
CA MET A 23 -2.15 -10.29 -5.13
C MET A 23 -2.07 -9.43 -6.38
N ALA A 24 -0.85 -8.96 -6.69
CA ALA A 24 -0.57 -8.23 -7.91
C ALA A 24 -0.84 -9.09 -9.15
N PRO A 25 -1.37 -8.51 -10.24
CA PRO A 25 -1.81 -9.25 -11.43
C PRO A 25 -0.69 -10.02 -12.12
N GLU A 26 0.55 -9.56 -12.04
CA GLU A 26 1.72 -10.24 -12.60
C GLU A 26 2.06 -11.56 -11.90
N LEU A 27 1.72 -11.71 -10.61
CA LEU A 27 1.91 -12.98 -9.88
C LEU A 27 0.81 -14.01 -10.18
N LEU A 28 -0.28 -13.59 -10.82
CA LEU A 28 -1.35 -14.49 -11.28
C LEU A 28 -1.07 -15.09 -12.65
N ARG A 29 -0.11 -14.53 -13.39
CA ARG A 29 0.29 -15.05 -14.71
C ARG A 29 1.20 -16.25 -14.48
N ASP A 30 0.85 -17.38 -15.11
CA ASP A 30 1.45 -18.72 -14.92
C ASP A 30 2.93 -18.83 -15.35
N GLU A 31 3.59 -17.70 -15.57
CA GLU A 31 5.03 -17.62 -15.80
C GLU A 31 5.68 -17.49 -14.43
N VAL A 32 6.55 -18.42 -14.09
CA VAL A 32 7.38 -18.35 -12.88
C VAL A 32 7.98 -16.96 -12.82
N ALA A 33 7.47 -16.10 -11.94
CA ALA A 33 8.04 -14.80 -11.70
C ALA A 33 9.40 -15.07 -11.04
N ASP A 34 10.43 -15.19 -11.87
CA ASP A 34 11.81 -15.43 -11.45
C ASP A 34 12.30 -14.32 -10.50
N LYS A 35 11.60 -13.19 -10.48
CA LYS A 35 11.82 -12.06 -9.60
C LYS A 35 10.49 -11.55 -9.04
N VAL A 36 10.39 -11.57 -7.72
CA VAL A 36 9.36 -10.82 -7.00
C VAL A 36 9.94 -9.44 -6.71
N GLU A 37 9.38 -8.42 -7.33
CA GLU A 37 9.79 -7.03 -7.14
C GLU A 37 8.95 -6.37 -6.04
N SER A 38 9.51 -5.37 -5.36
CA SER A 38 8.81 -4.58 -4.32
C SER A 38 7.51 -3.94 -4.82
N ALA A 39 7.37 -3.76 -6.14
CA ALA A 39 6.14 -3.29 -6.79
C ALA A 39 4.92 -4.19 -6.51
N VAL A 40 5.10 -5.48 -6.23
CA VAL A 40 4.01 -6.40 -5.85
C VAL A 40 3.38 -5.98 -4.52
N ASP A 41 4.20 -5.62 -3.54
CA ASP A 41 3.73 -5.18 -2.23
C ASP A 41 2.97 -3.85 -2.35
N MET A 42 3.43 -2.96 -3.22
CA MET A 42 2.75 -1.67 -3.46
C MET A 42 1.35 -1.85 -4.06
N PHE A 43 1.13 -2.86 -4.91
CA PHE A 43 -0.22 -3.22 -5.35
C PHE A 43 -1.10 -3.67 -4.18
N SER A 44 -0.55 -4.52 -3.30
CA SER A 44 -1.24 -5.00 -2.11
C SER A 44 -1.65 -3.84 -1.20
N VAL A 45 -0.78 -2.86 -1.00
CA VAL A 45 -1.07 -1.62 -0.26
C VAL A 45 -2.25 -0.86 -0.91
N GLY A 46 -2.24 -0.72 -2.23
CA GLY A 46 -3.33 -0.09 -2.96
C GLY A 46 -4.68 -0.80 -2.78
N VAL A 47 -4.69 -2.14 -2.74
CA VAL A 47 -5.91 -2.92 -2.46
C VAL A 47 -6.36 -2.73 -1.00
N VAL A 48 -5.43 -2.70 -0.05
CA VAL A 48 -5.75 -2.44 1.37
C VAL A 48 -6.39 -1.07 1.54
N LEU A 49 -5.81 -0.02 0.94
CA LEU A 49 -6.37 1.33 0.99
C LEU A 49 -7.75 1.41 0.32
N ALA A 50 -7.92 0.77 -0.84
CA ALA A 50 -9.22 0.73 -1.51
C ALA A 50 -10.31 0.07 -0.64
N LYS A 51 -9.96 -1.00 0.07
CA LYS A 51 -10.89 -1.67 1.00
C LYS A 51 -11.16 -0.85 2.24
N LEU A 52 -10.14 -0.17 2.79
CA LEU A 52 -10.29 0.68 3.96
C LEU A 52 -11.33 1.79 3.72
N PHE A 53 -11.39 2.30 2.49
CA PHE A 53 -12.25 3.41 2.09
C PHE A 53 -13.46 3.01 1.22
N GLU A 54 -13.77 1.72 1.08
CA GLU A 54 -14.80 1.22 0.15
C GLU A 54 -16.19 1.85 0.37
N ASN A 55 -16.49 2.27 1.60
CA ASN A 55 -17.76 2.87 2.00
C ASN A 55 -17.61 4.29 2.56
N THR A 56 -16.57 5.00 2.16
CA THR A 56 -16.25 6.34 2.68
C THR A 56 -16.09 7.32 1.52
N GLU A 57 -16.60 8.54 1.68
CA GLU A 57 -16.28 9.62 0.74
C GLU A 57 -14.81 10.02 0.93
N ILE A 58 -14.01 9.79 -0.11
CA ILE A 58 -12.58 10.11 -0.12
C ILE A 58 -12.26 11.20 -1.14
N SER A 59 -11.20 11.97 -0.85
CA SER A 59 -10.70 13.01 -1.74
C SER A 59 -10.17 12.43 -3.05
N GLU A 60 -10.12 13.27 -4.09
CA GLU A 60 -9.50 12.89 -5.37
C GLU A 60 -8.02 12.51 -5.21
N ALA A 61 -7.32 13.11 -4.23
CA ALA A 61 -5.95 12.75 -3.88
C ALA A 61 -5.82 11.29 -3.44
N ILE A 62 -6.72 10.79 -2.58
CA ILE A 62 -6.71 9.39 -2.13
C ILE A 62 -7.06 8.46 -3.29
N LYS A 63 -8.04 8.82 -4.13
CA LYS A 63 -8.38 8.04 -5.33
C LYS A 63 -7.21 7.95 -6.31
N SER A 64 -6.52 9.06 -6.54
CA SER A 64 -5.32 9.14 -7.39
C SER A 64 -4.21 8.23 -6.86
N LEU A 65 -3.91 8.31 -5.55
CA LEU A 65 -2.92 7.45 -4.91
C LEU A 65 -3.28 5.96 -5.09
N ILE A 66 -4.51 5.57 -4.74
CA ILE A 66 -4.97 4.18 -4.87
C ILE A 66 -4.85 3.68 -6.32
N SER A 67 -5.22 4.52 -7.29
CA SER A 67 -5.12 4.21 -8.72
C SER A 67 -3.66 3.96 -9.14
N SER A 68 -2.73 4.81 -8.71
CA SER A 68 -1.30 4.68 -9.01
C SER A 68 -0.69 3.39 -8.42
N LEU A 69 -1.03 3.07 -7.16
CA LEU A 69 -0.58 1.87 -6.47
C LEU A 69 -1.10 0.58 -7.12
N ARG A 70 -2.34 0.62 -7.64
CA ARG A 70 -3.01 -0.52 -8.29
C ARG A 70 -2.79 -0.58 -9.80
N SER A 71 -1.78 0.12 -10.34
CA SER A 71 -1.42 0.02 -11.75
C SER A 71 -1.18 -1.45 -12.17
N GLU A 72 -1.76 -1.85 -13.30
CA GLU A 72 -1.52 -3.17 -13.92
C GLU A 72 -0.05 -3.38 -14.29
N ASP A 73 0.64 -2.29 -14.66
CA ASP A 73 2.06 -2.28 -14.99
C ASP A 73 2.88 -2.02 -13.71
N PRO A 74 3.69 -2.99 -13.24
CA PRO A 74 4.48 -2.85 -12.01
C PRO A 74 5.46 -1.66 -12.05
N ALA A 75 6.02 -1.35 -13.23
CA ALA A 75 6.98 -0.25 -13.40
C ALA A 75 6.34 1.14 -13.25
N LYS A 76 5.01 1.23 -13.29
CA LYS A 76 4.26 2.48 -13.09
C LYS A 76 3.79 2.67 -11.65
N ARG A 77 3.96 1.67 -10.78
CA ARG A 77 3.61 1.79 -9.37
C ARG A 77 4.69 2.63 -8.68
N PRO A 78 4.31 3.58 -7.81
CA PRO A 78 5.29 4.33 -7.05
C PRO A 78 5.99 3.42 -6.05
N THR A 79 7.24 3.74 -5.74
CA THR A 79 7.95 3.19 -4.57
C THR A 79 7.25 3.60 -3.28
N ALA A 80 7.63 2.97 -2.16
CA ALA A 80 7.03 3.29 -0.87
C ALA A 80 7.37 4.74 -0.45
N LEU A 81 8.60 5.19 -0.71
CA LEU A 81 9.02 6.56 -0.47
C LEU A 81 8.27 7.56 -1.36
N GLU A 82 8.10 7.27 -2.65
CA GLU A 82 7.35 8.14 -3.56
C GLU A 82 5.87 8.23 -3.15
N ALA A 83 5.27 7.10 -2.75
CA ALA A 83 3.89 7.06 -2.29
C ALA A 83 3.68 7.92 -1.03
N LEU A 84 4.62 7.92 -0.09
CA LEU A 84 4.55 8.76 1.12
C LEU A 84 4.66 10.26 0.83
N HIS A 85 5.24 10.65 -0.30
CA HIS A 85 5.28 12.05 -0.71
C HIS A 85 4.01 12.51 -1.45
N HIS A 86 3.07 11.60 -1.75
CA HIS A 86 1.83 11.92 -2.45
C HIS A 86 0.99 12.94 -1.67
N GLU A 87 0.27 13.81 -2.38
CA GLU A 87 -0.61 14.85 -1.80
C GLU A 87 -1.64 14.32 -0.80
N ALA A 88 -2.00 13.04 -0.90
CA ALA A 88 -2.90 12.35 0.02
C ALA A 88 -2.36 12.29 1.46
N PHE A 89 -1.04 12.42 1.63
CA PHE A 89 -0.36 12.45 2.93
C PHE A 89 0.13 13.85 3.31
N GLN A 90 0.01 14.85 2.44
CA GLN A 90 0.45 16.23 2.69
C GLN A 90 -0.64 17.07 3.38
N VAL A 91 -1.35 16.45 4.32
CA VAL A 91 -2.40 17.08 5.13
C VAL A 91 -1.85 17.30 6.53
N GLU A 92 -2.22 18.41 7.17
CA GLU A 92 -1.87 18.61 8.57
C GLU A 92 -2.46 17.46 9.41
N PRO A 93 -1.64 16.72 10.17
CA PRO A 93 -2.14 15.64 10.99
C PRO A 93 -3.10 16.21 12.02
N VAL A 94 -4.33 15.70 12.04
CA VAL A 94 -5.30 16.08 13.07
C VAL A 94 -4.73 15.60 14.40
N LYS A 95 -4.54 16.52 15.36
CA LYS A 95 -4.10 16.18 16.72
C LYS A 95 -5.23 15.44 17.41
N GLU A 96 -5.27 14.14 17.20
CA GLU A 96 -6.22 13.22 17.79
C GLU A 96 -5.47 12.30 18.74
N ALA A 97 -5.97 12.19 19.96
CA ALA A 97 -5.48 11.19 20.88
C ALA A 97 -6.46 10.01 20.83
N SER A 98 -5.92 8.80 20.75
CA SER A 98 -6.72 7.57 20.73
C SER A 98 -6.38 6.70 21.92
N CYS A 99 -7.41 6.05 22.47
CA CYS A 99 -7.20 5.09 23.54
C CYS A 99 -6.57 3.83 22.94
N ALA A 100 -5.38 3.43 23.41
CA ALA A 100 -4.68 2.24 22.92
C ALA A 100 -5.43 0.92 23.15
N ILE A 101 -6.50 0.93 23.96
CA ILE A 101 -7.29 -0.25 24.33
C ILE A 101 -8.58 -0.34 23.50
N CYS A 102 -9.35 0.75 23.43
CA CYS A 102 -10.64 0.76 22.73
C CYS A 102 -10.62 1.44 21.36
N LEU A 103 -9.50 2.09 21.00
CA LEU A 103 -9.30 2.84 19.74
C LEU A 103 -10.26 4.02 19.54
N ASP A 104 -11.00 4.41 20.59
CA ASP A 104 -11.82 5.61 20.57
C ASP A 104 -10.95 6.86 20.46
N ILE A 105 -11.38 7.79 19.62
CA ILE A 105 -10.69 9.04 19.29
C ILE A 105 -11.29 10.19 20.13
N TYR A 106 -10.41 10.99 20.73
CA TYR A 106 -10.77 12.21 21.46
C TYR A 106 -9.90 13.39 21.00
N PRO A 107 -10.44 14.62 21.01
CA PRO A 107 -9.66 15.81 20.68
C PRO A 107 -8.49 15.93 21.66
N ALA A 108 -7.28 16.10 21.13
CA ALA A 108 -6.12 16.41 21.95
C ALA A 108 -6.17 17.92 22.29
N ASP A 109 -6.99 18.28 23.28
CA ASP A 109 -7.04 19.66 23.77
C ASP A 109 -5.63 20.10 24.21
N GLU A 110 -5.18 21.25 23.70
CA GLU A 110 -3.97 21.92 24.17
C GLU A 110 -4.24 22.40 25.61
N GLY A 111 -3.65 21.69 26.58
CA GLY A 111 -3.65 22.10 28.00
C GLY A 111 -2.88 23.39 28.25
#